data_AF-A0A661S736-F1
#
_entry.id   AF-A0A661S736-F1
#
_cell.length_a   1.000
_cell.length_b   1.000
_cell.length_c   1.000
_cell.angle_alpha   90.00
_cell.angle_beta   90.00
_cell.angle_gamma   90.00
#
_symmetry.space_group_name_H-M   'P 1'
#
loop_
_entity.id
_entity.type
_entity.pdbx_description
1 polymer ?
#
loop_
_entity_poly.entity_id
_entity_poly.type
_entity_poly.pdbx_seq_one_letter_code
_entity_poly.pdbx_strand_id
1 'polypeptide(L)'
;MTNIHPASGKLKSAYAVHDFGQLLLLSGLKSKLDSANAELYSNWSVATPWTPEIRYRPRGSVSGDEAEEMLNAVRDKPDGVLRWIMRYW
;
A
#
# COMPACT_ATOMS: atom_id res chain seq x y z
N MET A 1 30.03 -2.54 -14.15
CA MET A 1 28.57 -2.77 -14.20
C MET A 1 27.95 -2.04 -13.03
N THR A 2 27.23 -0.96 -13.28
CA THR A 2 26.51 -0.22 -12.23
C THR A 2 25.45 -1.14 -11.64
N ASN A 3 25.51 -1.37 -10.33
CA ASN A 3 24.53 -2.16 -9.60
C ASN A 3 23.20 -1.38 -9.61
N ILE A 4 22.29 -1.76 -10.52
CA ILE A 4 20.97 -1.13 -10.73
C ILE A 4 19.94 -1.70 -9.75
N HIS A 5 20.36 -2.02 -8.53
CA HIS A 5 19.45 -2.58 -7.54
C HIS A 5 18.68 -1.43 -6.87
N PRO A 6 17.33 -1.44 -6.85
CA PRO A 6 16.52 -0.33 -6.34
C PRO A 6 16.77 0.01 -4.86
N ALA A 7 17.36 -0.90 -4.07
CA ALA A 7 17.78 -0.62 -2.70
C ALA A 7 19.17 0.07 -2.56
N SER A 8 19.90 0.29 -3.65
CA SER A 8 21.21 0.95 -3.65
C SER A 8 21.38 1.90 -4.86
N GLY A 9 22.29 2.87 -4.74
CA GLY A 9 22.56 3.81 -5.83
C GLY A 9 21.47 4.87 -6.06
N LYS A 10 21.47 5.48 -7.25
CA LYS A 10 20.67 6.69 -7.58
C LYS A 10 19.16 6.48 -7.52
N LEU A 11 18.67 5.25 -7.64
CA LEU A 11 17.24 4.94 -7.64
C LEU A 11 16.66 4.75 -6.23
N LYS A 12 17.51 4.66 -5.19
CA LYS A 12 17.07 4.41 -3.81
C LYS A 12 16.02 5.42 -3.35
N SER A 13 16.18 6.70 -3.66
CA SER A 13 15.22 7.74 -3.27
C SER A 13 13.83 7.58 -3.90
N ALA A 14 13.72 6.84 -5.02
CA ALA A 14 12.44 6.58 -5.67
C ALA A 14 11.71 5.34 -5.12
N TYR A 15 12.42 4.37 -4.54
CA TYR A 15 11.83 3.11 -4.06
C TYR A 15 11.83 2.96 -2.55
N ALA A 16 12.80 3.54 -1.84
CA ALA A 16 12.88 3.49 -0.38
C ALA A 16 12.02 4.59 0.25
N VAL A 17 10.75 4.65 -0.15
CA VAL A 17 9.73 5.57 0.35
C VAL A 17 8.56 4.77 0.90
N HIS A 18 7.77 5.39 1.76
CA HIS A 18 6.52 4.81 2.29
C HIS A 18 5.28 5.37 1.59
N ASP A 19 5.43 5.81 0.33
CA ASP A 19 4.35 6.33 -0.50
C ASP A 19 3.77 5.22 -1.38
N PHE A 20 2.58 4.74 -1.04
CA PHE A 20 1.92 3.67 -1.78
C PHE A 20 1.57 4.05 -3.22
N GLY A 21 1.24 5.32 -3.49
CA GLY A 21 0.89 5.77 -4.84
C GLY A 21 2.11 5.74 -5.77
N GLN A 22 3.26 6.21 -5.28
CA GLN A 22 4.53 6.14 -5.97
C GLN A 22 4.96 4.69 -6.21
N LEU A 23 4.86 3.82 -5.20
CA LEU A 23 5.21 2.40 -5.34
C LEU A 23 4.26 1.66 -6.30
N LEU A 24 2.97 1.99 -6.29
CA LEU A 24 1.98 1.45 -7.22
C LEU A 24 2.29 1.87 -8.67
N LEU A 25 2.68 3.13 -8.89
CA LEU A 25 3.09 3.62 -10.20
C LEU A 25 4.38 2.90 -10.68
N LEU A 26 5.41 2.84 -9.83
CA LEU A 26 6.70 2.25 -10.16
C LEU A 26 6.65 0.73 -10.36
N SER A 27 5.68 0.05 -9.75
CA SER A 27 5.43 -1.38 -9.98
C SER A 27 4.73 -1.68 -11.31
N GLY A 28 4.23 -0.65 -12.02
CA GLY A 28 3.44 -0.82 -13.23
C GLY A 28 2.04 -1.39 -13.00
N LEU A 29 1.61 -1.51 -11.73
CA LEU A 29 0.30 -2.08 -11.37
C LEU A 29 -0.83 -1.04 -11.35
N LYS A 30 -0.52 0.25 -11.49
CA LYS A 30 -1.53 1.33 -11.44
C LYS A 30 -2.72 1.09 -12.37
N SER A 31 -2.48 0.77 -13.65
CA SER A 31 -3.56 0.54 -14.62
C SER A 31 -4.43 -0.68 -14.29
N LYS A 32 -3.85 -1.69 -13.63
CA LYS A 32 -4.59 -2.86 -13.15
C LYS A 32 -5.51 -2.49 -11.99
N LEU A 33 -5.04 -1.64 -11.08
CA LEU A 33 -5.88 -1.13 -9.99
C LEU A 33 -7.00 -0.24 -10.54
N ASP A 34 -6.67 0.64 -11.49
CA ASP A 34 -7.66 1.55 -12.13
C ASP A 34 -8.77 0.77 -12.85
N SER A 35 -8.52 -0.48 -13.23
CA SER A 35 -9.48 -1.38 -13.90
C SER A 35 -10.11 -2.42 -12.96
N ALA A 36 -9.86 -2.33 -11.66
CA ALA A 36 -10.38 -3.29 -10.68
C ALA A 36 -11.85 -3.03 -10.33
N ASN A 37 -12.45 -3.95 -9.57
CA ASN A 37 -13.80 -3.75 -9.03
C ASN A 37 -13.83 -2.65 -7.95
N ALA A 38 -15.04 -2.19 -7.65
CA ALA A 38 -15.26 -1.10 -6.71
C ALA A 38 -14.86 -1.48 -5.28
N GLU A 39 -15.08 -2.74 -4.89
CA GLU A 39 -14.75 -3.26 -3.57
C GLU A 39 -13.24 -3.18 -3.29
N LEU A 40 -12.40 -3.62 -4.24
CA LEU A 40 -10.96 -3.47 -4.12
C LEU A 40 -10.55 -2.00 -4.05
N TYR A 41 -11.16 -1.14 -4.87
CA TYR A 41 -10.84 0.29 -4.88
C TYR A 41 -11.18 0.95 -3.52
N SER A 42 -12.30 0.57 -2.92
CA SER A 42 -12.69 1.00 -1.58
C SER A 42 -11.67 0.54 -0.54
N ASN A 43 -11.33 -0.75 -0.53
CA ASN A 43 -10.32 -1.32 0.37
C ASN A 43 -8.95 -0.65 0.19
N TRP A 44 -8.57 -0.34 -1.04
CA TRP A 44 -7.34 0.38 -1.37
C TRP A 44 -7.33 1.80 -0.80
N SER A 45 -8.47 2.50 -0.89
CA SER A 45 -8.64 3.86 -0.38
C SER A 45 -8.57 3.92 1.15
N VAL A 46 -9.02 2.86 1.83
CA VAL A 46 -8.87 2.71 3.29
C VAL A 46 -7.42 2.42 3.68
N ALA A 47 -6.73 1.53 2.95
CA ALA A 47 -5.42 1.03 3.37
C ALA A 47 -4.27 2.00 3.10
N THR A 48 -4.30 2.72 1.97
CA THR A 48 -3.16 3.53 1.49
C THR A 48 -2.83 4.82 2.25
N PRO A 49 -3.76 5.46 3.00
CA PRO A 49 -3.42 6.56 3.90
C PRO A 49 -2.54 6.13 5.09
N TRP A 50 -2.38 4.83 5.35
CA TRP A 50 -1.52 4.36 6.43
C TRP A 50 -0.06 4.69 6.13
N THR A 51 0.62 5.24 7.14
CA THR A 51 2.04 5.58 7.08
C THR A 51 2.75 5.12 8.36
N PRO A 52 4.05 4.80 8.33
CA PRO A 52 4.80 4.36 9.51
C PRO A 52 4.80 5.37 10.67
N GLU A 53 4.58 6.65 10.38
CA GLU A 53 4.52 7.78 11.31
C GLU A 53 3.37 7.62 12.32
N ILE A 54 2.32 6.88 11.97
CA ILE A 54 1.20 6.56 12.88
C ILE A 54 1.70 5.90 14.18
N ARG A 55 2.82 5.14 14.13
CA ARG A 55 3.41 4.48 15.30
C ARG A 55 3.85 5.45 16.40
N TYR A 56 4.11 6.71 16.06
CA TYR A 56 4.60 7.73 17.00
C TYR A 56 3.49 8.67 17.46
N ARG A 57 2.26 8.49 16.99
CA ARG A 57 1.12 9.29 17.47
C ARG A 57 0.77 8.90 18.91
N PRO A 58 0.22 9.82 19.72
CA PRO A 58 -0.22 9.51 21.07
C PRO A 58 -1.20 8.34 21.12
N ARG A 59 -1.17 7.56 22.20
CA ARG A 59 -2.16 6.50 22.42
C ARG A 59 -3.58 7.07 22.33
N GLY A 60 -4.46 6.37 21.61
CA GLY A 60 -5.83 6.82 21.37
C GLY A 60 -6.00 7.71 20.14
N SER A 61 -4.94 7.96 19.36
CA SER A 61 -5.04 8.66 18.08
C SER A 61 -5.69 7.84 16.95
N VAL A 62 -5.94 6.55 17.19
CA VAL A 62 -6.64 5.63 16.31
C VAL A 62 -7.60 4.83 17.20
N SER A 63 -8.87 4.83 16.81
CA SER A 63 -9.93 4.07 17.45
C SER A 63 -9.86 2.58 17.11
N GLY A 64 -10.59 1.75 17.87
CA GLY A 64 -10.73 0.33 17.56
C GLY A 64 -11.34 0.12 16.17
N ASP A 65 -12.38 0.88 15.85
CA ASP A 65 -13.12 0.78 14.59
C ASP A 65 -12.24 1.14 13.39
N GLU A 66 -11.45 2.22 13.47
CA GLU A 66 -10.49 2.59 12.40
C GLU A 66 -9.42 1.50 12.20
N ALA A 67 -8.95 0.88 13.30
CA ALA A 67 -7.98 -0.20 13.21
C ALA A 67 -8.60 -1.47 12.58
N GLU A 68 -9.85 -1.78 12.91
CA GLU A 68 -10.58 -2.91 12.34
C GLU A 68 -10.91 -2.69 10.87
N GLU A 69 -11.34 -1.49 10.49
CA GLU A 69 -11.58 -1.09 9.09
C GLU A 69 -10.33 -1.28 8.24
N MET A 70 -9.18 -0.81 8.73
CA MET A 70 -7.87 -1.02 8.10
C MET A 70 -7.53 -2.50 7.94
N LEU A 71 -7.70 -3.31 9.00
CA LEU A 71 -7.42 -4.74 8.94
C LEU A 71 -8.34 -5.48 7.97
N ASN A 72 -9.61 -5.10 7.92
CA ASN A 72 -10.60 -5.67 7.02
C ASN A 72 -10.25 -5.33 5.57
N ALA A 73 -9.98 -4.07 5.26
CA ALA A 73 -9.57 -3.65 3.92
C ALA A 73 -8.31 -4.37 3.40
N VAL A 74 -7.35 -4.66 4.29
CA VAL A 74 -6.14 -5.42 3.92
C VAL A 74 -6.44 -6.91 3.70
N ARG A 75 -7.29 -7.51 4.53
CA ARG A 75 -7.50 -8.96 4.63
C ARG A 75 -8.73 -9.49 3.89
N ASP A 76 -9.56 -8.60 3.37
CA ASP A 76 -10.84 -8.93 2.75
C ASP A 76 -10.72 -10.04 1.68
N LYS A 77 -11.77 -10.85 1.58
CA LYS A 77 -11.86 -11.93 0.59
C LYS A 77 -13.14 -11.73 -0.24
N PRO A 78 -13.03 -11.55 -1.57
CA PRO A 78 -11.85 -11.74 -2.40
C PRO A 78 -11.00 -10.48 -2.65
N ASP A 79 -11.42 -9.32 -2.16
CA ASP A 79 -10.99 -8.00 -2.66
C ASP A 79 -10.07 -7.23 -1.70
N GLY A 80 -9.40 -7.94 -0.79
CA GLY A 80 -8.40 -7.35 0.09
C GLY A 80 -7.12 -6.93 -0.62
N VAL A 81 -6.55 -5.82 -0.19
CA VAL A 81 -5.33 -5.21 -0.77
C VAL A 81 -4.17 -6.19 -0.82
N LEU A 82 -3.89 -6.91 0.27
CA LEU A 82 -2.77 -7.86 0.33
C LEU A 82 -2.97 -9.00 -0.68
N ARG A 83 -4.18 -9.54 -0.75
CA ARG A 83 -4.51 -10.62 -1.67
C ARG A 83 -4.35 -10.19 -3.12
N TRP A 84 -4.76 -8.96 -3.46
CA TRP A 84 -4.61 -8.45 -4.82
C TRP A 84 -3.13 -8.26 -5.20
N ILE A 85 -2.31 -7.65 -4.33
CA ILE A 85 -0.87 -7.49 -4.57
C ILE A 85 -0.19 -8.85 -4.80
N MET A 86 -0.52 -9.84 -3.97
CA MET A 86 0.02 -11.21 -4.07
C MET A 86 -0.32 -11.93 -5.39
N ARG A 87 -1.24 -11.44 -6.22
CA ARG A 87 -1.50 -12.03 -7.56
C ARG A 87 -0.44 -11.65 -8.58
N TYR A 88 0.39 -10.65 -8.30
CA TYR A 88 1.37 -10.08 -9.24
C TYR A 88 2.81 -10.18 -8.74
N TRP A 89 3.04 -10.90 -7.65
CA TRP A 89 4.35 -11.28 -7.10
C TRP A 89 4.55 -12.79 -7.26
#